data_AF-A0A2U3KDW5-F1
#
_entry.id   AF-A0A2U3KDW5-F1
#
_cell.length_a   1.000
_cell.length_b   1.000
_cell.length_c   1.000
_cell.angle_alpha   90.00
_cell.angle_beta   90.00
_cell.angle_gamma   90.00
#
_symmetry.space_group_name_H-M   'P 1'
#
loop_
_entity.id
_entity.type
_entity.pdbx_description
1 polymer ?
#
loop_
_entity_poly.entity_id
_entity_poly.type
_entity_poly.pdbx_seq_one_letter_code
_entity_poly.pdbx_strand_id
1 'polypeptide(L)'
;MHGVAIRPGKPTILGRAGRALFWGLPGQPVSALITCRAFVLPSLRKLQGMMETELEHTRVLGAVLNRQLPSVHGRTDYVPVSLSRGSDASIEASPVFGKSGAISTLARADGYVVIPEHVEGLDKGTEVSVFLF
;
A
#
# COMPACT_ATOMS: atom_id res chain seq x y z
N MET A 1 -14.42 15.16 4.96
CA MET A 1 -14.62 13.74 5.33
C MET A 1 -13.47 13.34 6.25
N HIS A 2 -13.71 12.72 7.40
CA HIS A 2 -12.66 12.34 8.34
C HIS A 2 -12.53 10.82 8.42
N GLY A 3 -11.33 10.30 8.15
CA GLY A 3 -10.91 8.93 8.46
C GLY A 3 -11.26 7.90 7.40
N VAL A 4 -10.34 7.65 6.47
CA VAL A 4 -10.38 6.43 5.66
C VAL A 4 -9.94 5.24 6.54
N ALA A 5 -10.63 4.10 6.44
CA ALA A 5 -10.30 2.87 7.17
C ALA A 5 -9.09 2.13 6.57
N ILE A 6 -7.97 2.82 6.40
CA ILE A 6 -6.70 2.23 5.94
C ILE A 6 -5.65 2.25 7.05
N ARG A 7 -4.76 1.26 7.03
CA ARG A 7 -3.56 1.23 7.86
C ARG A 7 -2.35 0.86 6.99
N PRO A 8 -1.24 1.61 7.11
CA PRO A 8 -1.09 2.84 7.89
C PRO A 8 -1.72 4.04 7.15
N GLY A 9 -2.49 4.92 7.83
CA GLY A 9 -3.03 6.10 7.11
C GLY A 9 -4.19 6.94 7.69
N LYS A 10 -4.70 6.72 8.91
CA LYS A 10 -5.62 7.71 9.51
C LYS A 10 -4.87 9.02 9.86
N PRO A 11 -5.29 10.24 9.44
CA PRO A 11 -6.28 10.63 8.42
C PRO A 11 -5.63 11.18 7.14
N THR A 12 -6.24 10.89 5.97
CA THR A 12 -6.05 11.68 4.75
C THR A 12 -7.13 12.75 4.71
N ILE A 13 -6.75 14.03 4.63
CA ILE A 13 -7.70 15.12 4.42
C ILE A 13 -7.82 15.32 2.91
N LEU A 14 -9.03 15.27 2.37
CA LEU A 14 -9.32 15.81 1.03
C LEU A 14 -10.15 17.06 1.20
N GLY A 15 -9.72 18.16 0.59
CA GLY A 15 -10.48 19.39 0.56
C GLY A 15 -10.32 20.17 -0.74
N ARG A 16 -11.11 21.24 -0.85
CA ARG A 16 -11.15 22.10 -2.02
C ARG A 16 -11.16 23.56 -1.57
N ALA A 17 -10.26 24.38 -2.12
CA ALA A 17 -10.22 25.81 -1.93
C ALA A 17 -10.46 26.50 -3.29
N GLY A 18 -11.67 27.01 -3.50
CA GLY A 18 -12.09 27.51 -4.81
C GLY A 18 -12.03 26.41 -5.88
N ARG A 19 -11.13 26.58 -6.87
CA ARG A 19 -10.88 25.58 -7.93
C ARG A 19 -9.74 24.61 -7.62
N ALA A 20 -8.98 24.84 -6.54
CA ALA A 20 -7.84 24.00 -6.18
C ALA A 20 -8.27 22.85 -5.26
N LEU A 21 -7.76 21.65 -5.51
CA LEU A 21 -7.89 20.48 -4.64
C LEU A 21 -6.63 20.34 -3.78
N PHE A 22 -6.79 19.92 -2.53
CA PHE A 22 -5.67 19.65 -1.63
C PHE A 22 -5.84 18.32 -0.91
N TRP A 23 -4.72 17.61 -0.75
CA TRP A 23 -4.63 16.37 0.02
C TRP A 23 -3.69 16.58 1.21
N GLY A 24 -4.21 16.46 2.43
CA GLY A 24 -3.41 16.38 3.64
C GLY A 24 -2.93 14.96 3.85
N LEU A 25 -1.63 14.73 3.66
CA LEU A 25 -0.98 13.45 3.91
C LEU A 25 -0.57 13.32 5.39
N PRO A 26 -0.52 12.10 5.96
CA PRO A 26 0.03 11.87 7.28
C PRO A 26 1.51 12.30 7.37
N GLY A 27 1.96 12.77 8.55
CA GLY A 27 3.37 13.14 8.74
C GLY A 27 4.35 11.96 8.82
N GLN A 28 3.86 10.72 8.89
CA GLN A 28 4.68 9.51 8.93
C GLN A 28 5.01 9.05 7.50
N PRO A 29 6.29 8.83 7.13
CA PRO A 29 6.68 8.56 5.74
C PRO A 29 5.97 7.37 5.10
N VAL A 30 5.86 6.23 5.81
CA VAL A 30 5.20 5.04 5.28
C VAL A 30 3.72 5.33 5.01
N SER A 31 3.04 5.94 5.98
CA SER A 31 1.63 6.34 5.87
C SER A 31 1.39 7.34 4.73
N ALA A 32 2.30 8.31 4.56
CA ALA A 32 2.24 9.30 3.49
C ALA A 32 2.34 8.66 2.10
N LEU A 33 3.32 7.77 1.91
CA LEU A 33 3.52 7.07 0.64
C LEU A 33 2.33 6.19 0.29
N ILE A 34 1.87 5.36 1.23
CA ILE A 34 0.70 4.49 1.02
C ILE A 34 -0.54 5.32 0.69
N THR A 35 -0.80 6.38 1.46
CA THR A 35 -1.92 7.30 1.18
C THR A 35 -1.81 7.93 -0.21
N CYS A 36 -0.62 8.36 -0.59
CA CYS A 36 -0.38 8.96 -1.90
C CYS A 36 -0.69 7.97 -3.03
N ARG A 37 -0.22 6.71 -2.92
CA ARG A 37 -0.49 5.68 -3.92
C ARG A 37 -1.94 5.23 -3.97
N ALA A 38 -2.59 5.07 -2.82
CA ALA A 38 -3.96 4.58 -2.74
C ALA A 38 -5.00 5.63 -3.15
N PHE A 39 -4.76 6.92 -2.89
CA PHE A 39 -5.77 7.97 -3.09
C PHE A 39 -5.33 9.11 -3.99
N VAL A 40 -4.12 9.64 -3.81
CA VAL A 40 -3.67 10.85 -4.52
C VAL A 40 -3.37 10.55 -5.99
N LEU A 41 -2.53 9.54 -6.26
CA LEU A 41 -2.16 9.19 -7.63
C LEU A 41 -3.38 8.80 -8.49
N PRO A 42 -4.32 7.94 -8.02
CA PRO A 42 -5.54 7.66 -8.77
C PRO A 42 -6.39 8.91 -9.03
N SER A 43 -6.47 9.82 -8.06
CA SER A 43 -7.21 11.08 -8.23
C SER A 43 -6.56 11.99 -9.28
N LEU A 44 -5.23 12.12 -9.27
CA LEU A 44 -4.50 12.93 -10.25
C LEU A 44 -4.64 12.38 -11.66
N ARG A 45 -4.55 11.05 -11.83
CA ARG A 45 -4.72 10.41 -13.13
C ARG A 45 -6.15 10.62 -13.68
N LYS A 46 -7.18 10.50 -12.82
CA LYS A 46 -8.57 10.83 -13.21
C LYS A 46 -8.72 12.28 -13.62
N LEU A 47 -8.08 13.22 -12.92
CA LEU A 47 -8.08 14.64 -13.28
C LEU A 47 -7.34 14.94 -14.60
N GLN A 48 -6.35 14.11 -14.96
CA GLN A 48 -5.66 14.19 -16.26
C GLN A 48 -6.49 13.60 -17.42
N GLY A 49 -7.68 13.04 -17.14
CA GLY A 49 -8.53 12.42 -18.15
C GLY A 49 -8.08 11.03 -18.57
N MET A 50 -7.17 10.38 -17.81
CA MET A 50 -6.78 9.00 -18.07
C MET A 50 -7.98 8.07 -17.89
N MET A 51 -8.17 7.16 -18.85
CA MET A 51 -9.21 6.14 -18.75
C MET A 51 -8.85 5.10 -17.68
N GLU A 52 -9.85 4.44 -17.09
CA GLU A 52 -9.63 3.48 -16.00
C GLU A 52 -8.65 2.36 -16.38
N THR A 53 -8.63 1.98 -17.65
CA THR A 53 -7.68 1.03 -18.26
C THR A 53 -6.22 1.52 -18.25
N GLU A 54 -5.98 2.83 -18.19
CA GLU A 54 -4.65 3.44 -18.09
C GLU A 54 -4.21 3.64 -16.63
N LEU A 55 -5.14 3.49 -15.67
CA LEU A 55 -4.84 3.59 -14.24
C LEU A 55 -4.13 2.35 -13.70
N GLU A 56 -4.14 1.25 -14.45
CA GLU A 56 -3.55 -0.05 -14.10
C GLU A 56 -2.02 -0.11 -14.21
N HIS A 57 -1.32 1.00 -14.50
CA HIS A 57 0.16 1.08 -14.50
C HIS A 57 0.83 0.85 -13.13
N THR A 58 0.14 0.21 -12.18
CA THR A 58 0.80 -0.29 -10.98
C THR A 58 1.50 -1.57 -11.37
N ARG A 59 2.84 -1.59 -11.30
CA ARG A 59 3.59 -2.83 -11.51
C ARG A 59 3.21 -3.80 -10.39
N VAL A 60 2.43 -4.81 -10.73
CA VAL A 60 2.04 -5.89 -9.84
C VAL A 60 2.89 -7.11 -10.15
N LEU A 61 3.47 -7.70 -9.11
CA LEU A 61 4.25 -8.93 -9.21
C LEU A 61 3.62 -10.01 -8.31
N GLY A 62 3.45 -11.22 -8.84
CA GLY A 62 3.07 -12.37 -8.02
C GLY A 62 4.24 -12.84 -7.16
N ALA A 63 3.99 -13.07 -5.87
CA ALA A 63 4.98 -13.58 -4.93
C ALA A 63 4.33 -14.50 -3.90
N VAL A 64 5.13 -15.30 -3.20
CA VAL A 64 4.68 -16.17 -2.11
C VAL A 64 5.12 -15.57 -0.78
N LEU A 65 4.21 -15.43 0.18
CA LEU A 65 4.56 -14.96 1.52
C LEU A 65 5.46 -15.97 2.23
N ASN A 66 6.63 -15.54 2.69
CA ASN A 66 7.50 -16.41 3.48
C ASN A 66 7.24 -16.33 4.99
N ARG A 67 6.36 -15.42 5.42
CA ARG A 67 5.92 -15.25 6.81
C ARG A 67 4.46 -14.83 6.85
N GLN A 68 3.74 -15.27 7.88
CA GLN A 68 2.36 -14.86 8.10
C GLN A 68 2.23 -13.34 8.32
N LEU A 69 1.14 -12.78 7.82
CA LEU A 69 0.76 -11.38 7.95
C LEU A 69 -0.56 -11.27 8.71
N PRO A 70 -0.53 -11.03 10.03
CA PRO A 70 -1.76 -10.82 10.79
C PRO A 70 -2.38 -9.47 10.42
N SER A 71 -3.70 -9.43 10.32
CA SER A 71 -4.49 -8.22 10.13
C SER A 71 -5.67 -8.19 11.12
N VAL A 72 -6.44 -7.12 11.12
CA VAL A 72 -7.58 -6.95 12.04
C VAL A 72 -8.78 -6.52 11.23
N HIS A 73 -9.92 -7.16 11.49
CA HIS A 73 -11.18 -6.88 10.80
C HIS A 73 -11.55 -5.38 10.85
N GLY A 74 -12.09 -4.88 9.74
CA GLY A 74 -12.64 -3.52 9.61
C GLY A 74 -11.62 -2.46 9.19
N ARG A 75 -10.43 -2.86 8.71
CA ARG A 75 -9.44 -1.96 8.08
C ARG A 75 -8.68 -2.67 6.98
N THR A 76 -8.43 -1.98 5.87
CA THR A 76 -7.51 -2.47 4.85
C THR A 76 -6.07 -2.20 5.27
N ASP A 77 -5.25 -3.25 5.36
CA ASP A 77 -3.83 -3.15 5.69
C ASP A 77 -2.97 -3.09 4.42
N TYR A 78 -2.08 -2.12 4.36
CA TYR A 78 -1.05 -1.97 3.34
C TYR A 78 0.29 -2.28 4.00
N VAL A 79 0.83 -3.46 3.74
CA VAL A 79 2.02 -3.95 4.42
C VAL A 79 3.22 -3.86 3.48
N PRO A 80 4.24 -3.01 3.78
CA PRO A 80 5.47 -3.00 3.00
C PRO A 80 6.17 -4.35 3.04
N VAL A 81 6.67 -4.79 1.88
CA VAL A 81 7.39 -6.06 1.71
C VAL A 81 8.68 -5.84 0.93
N SER A 82 9.68 -6.66 1.24
CA SER A 82 10.88 -6.84 0.42
C SER A 82 10.76 -8.14 -0.37
N LEU A 83 11.31 -8.16 -1.58
CA LEU A 83 11.27 -9.27 -2.50
C LEU A 83 12.63 -9.97 -2.53
N SER A 84 12.61 -11.29 -2.55
CA SER A 84 13.79 -12.13 -2.74
C SER A 84 13.48 -13.28 -3.67
N ARG A 85 14.51 -13.85 -4.31
CA ARG A 85 14.35 -15.13 -5.03
C ARG A 85 14.39 -16.28 -4.04
N GLY A 86 13.37 -17.13 -4.08
CA GLY A 86 13.32 -18.39 -3.33
C GLY A 86 14.16 -19.48 -4.00
N SER A 87 14.27 -20.64 -3.34
CA SER A 87 15.03 -21.80 -3.83
C SER A 87 14.48 -22.37 -5.14
N ASP A 88 13.18 -22.25 -5.35
CA ASP A 88 12.45 -22.92 -6.44
C ASP A 88 12.19 -21.97 -7.61
N ALA A 89 13.05 -20.95 -7.78
CA ALA A 89 12.89 -19.83 -8.69
C ALA A 89 11.61 -18.98 -8.48
N SER A 90 10.86 -19.23 -7.41
CA SER A 90 9.74 -18.40 -6.98
C SER A 90 10.22 -17.05 -6.44
N ILE A 91 9.34 -16.06 -6.45
CA ILE A 91 9.57 -14.79 -5.76
C ILE A 91 8.94 -14.89 -4.38
N GLU A 92 9.72 -14.64 -3.34
CA GLU A 92 9.25 -14.56 -1.97
C GLU A 92 9.01 -13.11 -1.54
N ALA A 93 7.91 -12.87 -0.85
CA ALA A 93 7.59 -11.59 -0.21
C ALA A 93 7.80 -11.69 1.31
N SER A 94 8.70 -10.86 1.82
CA SER A 94 9.00 -10.75 3.26
C SER A 94 8.44 -9.44 3.83
N PRO A 95 7.60 -9.46 4.87
CA PRO A 95 7.12 -8.24 5.50
C PRO A 95 8.25 -7.40 6.09
N VAL A 96 8.32 -6.12 5.75
CA VAL A 96 9.28 -5.17 6.35
C VAL A 96 8.65 -4.56 7.59
N PHE A 97 8.92 -5.16 8.75
CA PHE A 97 8.49 -4.61 10.02
C PHE A 97 9.34 -3.41 10.43
N GLY A 98 8.69 -2.39 11.01
CA GLY A 98 9.33 -1.21 11.57
C GLY A 98 8.30 -0.20 12.05
N LYS A 99 8.75 0.84 12.75
CA LYS A 99 7.87 1.94 13.15
C LYS A 99 7.43 2.68 11.88
N SER A 100 6.14 3.01 11.74
CA SER A 100 5.59 3.74 10.59
C SER A 100 6.25 5.10 10.33
N GLY A 101 6.87 5.69 11.35
CA GLY A 101 7.69 6.91 11.25
C GLY A 101 9.11 6.71 10.71
N ALA A 102 9.59 5.47 10.56
CA ALA A 102 10.96 5.20 10.13
C ALA A 102 11.04 5.11 8.59
N ILE A 103 11.75 6.06 7.97
CA ILE A 103 11.99 6.02 6.52
C ILE A 103 12.81 4.79 6.09
N SER A 104 13.58 4.20 7.01
CA SER A 104 14.32 2.96 6.78
C SER A 104 13.42 1.76 6.48
N THR A 105 12.14 1.78 6.89
CA THR A 105 11.16 0.78 6.46
C THR A 105 10.89 0.86 4.96
N LEU A 106 10.78 2.08 4.41
CA LEU A 106 10.59 2.27 2.97
C LEU A 106 11.85 1.93 2.19
N ALA A 107 13.02 2.32 2.70
CA ALA A 107 14.30 2.07 2.02
C ALA A 107 14.62 0.56 1.83
N ARG A 108 14.00 -0.31 2.64
CA ARG A 108 14.17 -1.77 2.56
C ARG A 108 13.02 -2.48 1.83
N ALA A 109 11.96 -1.76 1.46
CA ALA A 109 10.77 -2.36 0.89
C ALA A 109 10.77 -2.12 -0.63
N ASP A 110 10.47 -3.17 -1.38
CA ASP A 110 10.35 -3.12 -2.85
C ASP A 110 8.91 -2.81 -3.28
N GLY A 111 7.95 -3.08 -2.41
CA GLY A 111 6.53 -2.84 -2.65
C GLY A 111 5.69 -3.04 -1.40
N TYR A 112 4.40 -3.27 -1.60
CA TYR A 112 3.46 -3.55 -0.53
C TYR A 112 2.40 -4.60 -0.94
N VAL A 113 1.90 -5.33 0.05
CA VAL A 113 0.75 -6.23 -0.07
C VAL A 113 -0.47 -5.54 0.53
N VAL A 114 -1.63 -5.73 -0.08
CA VAL A 114 -2.92 -5.22 0.41
C VAL A 114 -3.70 -6.38 1.02
N ILE A 115 -4.04 -6.27 2.30
CA ILE A 115 -4.92 -7.21 3.00
C ILE A 115 -6.29 -6.54 3.14
N PRO A 116 -7.34 -7.08 2.49
CA PRO A 116 -8.68 -6.50 2.56
C PRO A 116 -9.25 -6.48 3.98
N GLU A 117 -10.16 -5.55 4.25
CA GLU A 117 -10.72 -5.33 5.59
C GLU A 117 -11.50 -6.50 6.20
N HIS A 118 -11.93 -7.46 5.39
CA HIS A 118 -12.67 -8.65 5.79
C HIS A 118 -11.75 -9.87 5.98
N VAL A 119 -10.43 -9.69 5.87
CA VAL A 119 -9.43 -10.75 5.98
C VAL A 119 -8.62 -10.52 7.27
N GLU A 120 -8.59 -11.51 8.17
CA GLU A 120 -7.89 -11.43 9.45
C GLU A 120 -6.38 -11.63 9.33
N GLY A 121 -5.89 -11.91 8.13
CA GLY A 121 -4.48 -12.07 7.84
C GLY A 121 -4.25 -13.02 6.68
N LEU A 122 -2.98 -13.17 6.31
CA LEU A 122 -2.54 -14.09 5.28
C LEU A 122 -1.50 -15.04 5.86
N ASP A 123 -1.64 -16.33 5.58
CA ASP A 123 -0.72 -17.36 6.07
C ASP A 123 0.59 -17.37 5.27
N LYS A 124 1.64 -17.92 5.88
CA LYS A 124 2.85 -18.26 5.14
C LYS A 124 2.51 -19.24 4.01
N GLY A 125 3.09 -19.04 2.84
CA GLY A 125 2.85 -19.83 1.64
C GLY A 125 1.71 -19.29 0.76
N THR A 126 0.97 -18.27 1.22
CA THR A 126 -0.08 -17.65 0.42
C THR A 126 0.53 -16.91 -0.77
N GLU A 127 -0.01 -17.16 -1.98
CA GLU A 127 0.28 -16.35 -3.16
C GLU A 127 -0.38 -14.98 -3.02
N VAL A 128 0.41 -13.94 -3.24
CA VAL A 128 -0.01 -12.55 -3.09
C VAL A 128 0.41 -11.71 -4.28
N SER A 129 -0.39 -10.67 -4.54
CA SER A 129 -0.02 -9.58 -5.44
C SER A 129 0.78 -8.53 -4.68
N VAL A 130 1.98 -8.25 -5.15
CA VAL A 130 2.85 -7.19 -4.61
C VAL A 130 2.80 -5.99 -5.54
N PHE A 131 2.35 -4.85 -5.00
CA PHE A 131 2.35 -3.58 -5.69
C PHE A 131 3.70 -2.91 -5.48
N LEU A 132 4.50 -2.80 -6.55
CA LEU A 132 5.85 -2.24 -6.46
C LEU A 132 5.82 -0.72 -6.22
N PHE A 133 6.82 -0.23 -5.47
CA PHE A 133 7.03 1.21 -5.27
C PHE A 133 7.61 1.92 -6.49
#